data_AF-A0A940JWA5-F1
#
_entry.id   AF-A0A940JWA5-F1
#
_cell.length_a   1.000
_cell.length_b   1.000
_cell.length_c   1.000
_cell.angle_alpha   90.00
_cell.angle_beta   90.00
_cell.angle_gamma   90.00
#
_symmetry.space_group_name_H-M   'P 1'
#
loop_
_entity.id
_entity.type
_entity.pdbx_description
1 polymer ?
#
loop_
_entity_poly.entity_id
_entity_poly.type
_entity_poly.pdbx_seq_one_letter_code
_entity_poly.pdbx_strand_id
1 'polypeptide(L)'
;MAQAKAAGGNIDWTGYALLWVRMAFGAHSLISGLNNFVPLFALSNGDPSLSPIGPFMGDLIHIGLYDVVKVIETVVGICLLTNRFVPLAAAIELPISVVIAYLCIVVDGSPNIVFSGLREIGFNLFILACYADYFLPIVAWKAKVRPLWVHAPGIPAP
;
A
#
# COMPACT_ATOMS: atom_id res chain seq x y z
N MET A 1 21.17 43.75 -5.08
CA MET A 1 21.86 42.58 -5.67
C MET A 1 21.89 41.46 -4.64
N ALA A 2 20.89 40.58 -4.67
CA ALA A 2 20.86 39.35 -3.87
C ALA A 2 20.66 38.21 -4.85
N GLN A 3 21.54 37.22 -4.73
CA GLN A 3 21.86 36.23 -5.75
C GLN A 3 20.65 35.40 -6.18
N ALA A 4 20.37 35.42 -7.49
CA ALA A 4 19.61 34.38 -8.15
C ALA A 4 20.40 33.07 -8.03
N LYS A 5 19.97 32.20 -7.12
CA LYS A 5 20.56 30.86 -6.96
C LYS A 5 20.29 30.09 -8.24
N ALA A 6 21.37 29.72 -8.91
CA ALA A 6 21.37 29.02 -10.20
C ALA A 6 20.40 27.83 -10.21
N ALA A 7 19.53 27.81 -11.23
CA ALA A 7 18.71 26.67 -11.59
C ALA A 7 19.60 25.56 -12.17
N GLY A 8 20.37 24.89 -11.32
CA GLY A 8 20.97 23.60 -11.60
C GLY A 8 19.97 22.52 -11.22
N GLY A 9 19.10 22.15 -12.14
CA GLY A 9 18.01 21.19 -11.92
C GLY A 9 18.53 19.78 -11.64
N ASN A 10 18.80 19.48 -10.37
CA ASN A 10 19.11 18.14 -9.94
C ASN A 10 17.83 17.30 -10.05
N ILE A 11 17.83 16.27 -10.89
CA ILE A 11 16.65 15.42 -11.10
C ILE A 11 16.37 14.68 -9.79
N ASP A 12 15.19 14.91 -9.21
CA ASP A 12 14.72 14.18 -8.03
C ASP A 12 14.21 12.79 -8.45
N TRP A 13 15.14 11.88 -8.72
CA TRP A 13 14.86 10.51 -9.11
C TRP A 13 13.97 9.77 -8.10
N THR A 14 14.11 10.08 -6.81
CA THR A 14 13.29 9.49 -5.74
C THR A 14 11.85 9.97 -5.84
N GLY A 15 11.63 11.27 -6.05
CA GLY A 15 10.30 11.83 -6.27
C GLY A 15 9.60 11.22 -7.49
N TYR A 16 10.33 11.05 -8.61
CA TYR A 16 9.79 10.39 -9.80
C TYR A 16 9.49 8.90 -9.58
N ALA A 17 10.38 8.17 -8.89
CA ALA A 17 10.16 6.77 -8.57
C ALA A 17 8.94 6.59 -7.65
N LEU A 18 8.81 7.43 -6.62
CA LEU A 18 7.65 7.45 -5.73
C LEU A 18 6.37 7.77 -6.49
N LEU A 19 6.39 8.78 -7.36
CA LEU A 19 5.24 9.11 -8.20
C LEU A 19 4.83 7.90 -9.03
N TRP A 20 5.77 7.27 -9.74
CA TRP A 20 5.47 6.12 -10.58
C TRP A 20 4.92 4.94 -9.78
N VAL A 21 5.59 4.55 -8.69
CA VAL A 21 5.16 3.43 -7.84
C VAL A 21 3.78 3.71 -7.25
N ARG A 22 3.52 4.93 -6.79
CA ARG A 22 2.22 5.30 -6.23
C ARG A 22 1.12 5.26 -7.28
N MET A 23 1.37 5.74 -8.50
CA MET A 23 0.38 5.67 -9.57
C MET A 23 0.13 4.22 -10.00
N ALA A 24 1.17 3.41 -10.14
CA ALA A 24 1.07 2.00 -10.51
C ALA A 24 0.33 1.17 -9.45
N PHE A 25 0.74 1.31 -8.18
CA PHE A 25 0.13 0.60 -7.06
C PHE A 25 -1.29 1.09 -6.78
N GLY A 26 -1.51 2.41 -6.76
CA GLY A 26 -2.84 2.98 -6.57
C GLY A 26 -3.83 2.59 -7.66
N ALA A 27 -3.40 2.56 -8.93
CA ALA A 27 -4.24 2.08 -10.02
C ALA A 27 -4.54 0.57 -9.88
N HIS A 28 -3.53 -0.23 -9.51
CA HIS A 28 -3.71 -1.66 -9.29
C HIS A 28 -4.72 -1.95 -8.18
N SER A 29 -4.56 -1.36 -6.99
CA SER A 29 -5.47 -1.54 -5.86
C SER A 29 -6.88 -1.05 -6.20
N LEU A 30 -7.01 0.09 -6.88
CA LEU A 30 -8.32 0.61 -7.27
C LEU A 30 -9.03 -0.34 -8.24
N ILE A 31 -8.35 -0.80 -9.28
CA ILE A 31 -8.93 -1.72 -10.26
C ILE A 31 -9.28 -3.05 -9.60
N SER A 32 -8.37 -3.60 -8.80
CA SER A 32 -8.59 -4.85 -8.07
C SER A 32 -9.82 -4.77 -7.15
N GLY A 33 -9.91 -3.71 -6.34
CA GLY A 33 -11.03 -3.49 -5.43
C GLY A 33 -12.36 -3.27 -6.15
N LEU A 34 -12.38 -2.41 -7.17
CA LEU A 34 -13.59 -2.15 -7.95
C LEU A 34 -14.07 -3.38 -8.71
N ASN A 35 -13.16 -4.23 -9.17
CA ASN A 35 -13.51 -5.41 -9.98
C ASN A 35 -14.44 -6.39 -9.25
N ASN A 36 -14.45 -6.37 -7.91
CA ASN A 36 -15.37 -7.16 -7.09
C ASN A 36 -16.82 -6.68 -7.17
N PHE A 37 -17.03 -5.37 -7.27
CA PHE A 37 -18.36 -4.75 -7.26
C PHE A 37 -18.89 -4.46 -8.67
N VAL A 38 -17.96 -4.18 -9.59
CA VAL A 38 -18.22 -3.94 -10.99
C VAL A 38 -17.30 -4.88 -11.76
N PRO A 39 -17.81 -5.95 -12.41
CA PRO A 39 -16.98 -6.93 -13.09
C PRO A 39 -16.37 -6.32 -14.36
N LEU A 40 -15.25 -5.60 -14.20
CA LEU A 40 -14.45 -5.00 -15.27
C LEU A 40 -13.71 -6.10 -16.07
N PHE A 41 -13.35 -7.20 -15.40
CA PHE A 41 -12.66 -8.35 -15.97
C PHE A 41 -13.21 -9.66 -15.39
N ALA A 42 -13.16 -10.73 -16.19
CA ALA A 42 -13.50 -12.06 -15.71
C ALA A 42 -12.46 -12.55 -14.68
N LEU A 43 -12.92 -12.86 -13.47
CA LEU A 43 -12.10 -13.47 -12.41
C LEU A 43 -12.39 -14.97 -12.33
N SER A 44 -11.42 -15.74 -11.83
CA SER A 44 -11.63 -17.17 -11.52
C SER A 44 -12.53 -17.40 -10.30
N ASN A 45 -12.96 -16.34 -9.60
CA ASN A 45 -13.82 -16.37 -8.41
C ASN A 45 -13.36 -17.36 -7.32
N GLY A 46 -12.05 -17.59 -7.21
CA GLY A 46 -11.50 -18.52 -6.22
C GLY A 46 -11.73 -19.99 -6.54
N ASP A 47 -11.93 -20.37 -7.81
CA ASP A 47 -12.00 -21.77 -8.24
C ASP A 47 -10.81 -22.57 -7.68
N PRO A 48 -11.06 -23.53 -6.76
CA PRO A 48 -10.01 -24.33 -6.12
C PRO A 48 -9.20 -25.18 -7.09
N SER A 49 -9.74 -25.44 -8.29
CA SER A 49 -9.07 -26.26 -9.30
C SER A 49 -8.02 -25.50 -10.12
N LEU A 50 -8.05 -24.16 -10.10
CA LEU A 50 -7.20 -23.32 -10.95
C LEU A 50 -5.92 -22.85 -10.28
N SER A 51 -5.85 -22.85 -8.95
CA SER A 51 -4.63 -22.51 -8.20
C SER A 51 -4.68 -23.14 -6.79
N PRO A 52 -3.52 -23.52 -6.22
CA PRO A 52 -3.42 -23.92 -4.81
C PRO A 52 -3.95 -22.85 -3.82
N ILE A 53 -4.05 -21.59 -4.24
CA ILE A 53 -4.62 -20.48 -3.46
C ILE A 53 -6.16 -20.54 -3.41
N GLY A 54 -6.80 -21.23 -4.37
CA GLY A 54 -8.25 -21.23 -4.56
C GLY A 54 -9.08 -21.59 -3.32
N PRO A 55 -8.76 -22.65 -2.54
CA PRO A 55 -9.50 -22.96 -1.31
C PRO A 55 -9.52 -21.80 -0.31
N PHE A 56 -8.39 -21.14 -0.10
CA PHE A 56 -8.31 -19.96 0.79
C PHE A 56 -9.21 -18.83 0.28
N MET A 57 -9.20 -18.58 -1.04
CA MET A 57 -10.02 -17.54 -1.65
C MET A 57 -11.52 -17.87 -1.56
N GLY A 58 -11.89 -19.13 -1.78
CA GLY A 58 -13.26 -19.61 -1.64
C GLY A 58 -13.81 -19.37 -0.24
N ASP A 59 -13.04 -19.71 0.80
CA ASP A 59 -13.43 -19.48 2.19
C ASP A 59 -13.51 -17.99 2.53
N LEU A 60 -12.57 -17.18 2.03
CA LEU A 60 -12.54 -15.73 2.22
C LEU A 60 -13.77 -15.04 1.63
N ILE A 61 -14.21 -15.51 0.46
CA ILE A 61 -15.45 -15.08 -0.20
C ILE A 61 -16.66 -15.55 0.61
N HIS A 62 -16.70 -16.82 1.02
CA HIS A 62 -17.82 -17.40 1.75
C HIS A 62 -18.11 -16.69 3.08
N ILE A 63 -17.07 -16.26 3.81
CA ILE A 63 -17.23 -15.51 5.07
C ILE A 63 -17.42 -14.00 4.86
N GLY A 64 -17.39 -13.51 3.62
CA GLY A 64 -17.54 -12.09 3.26
C GLY A 64 -16.32 -11.21 3.56
N LEU A 65 -15.20 -11.79 4.02
CA LEU A 65 -13.98 -11.03 4.30
C LEU A 65 -13.33 -10.53 3.01
N TYR A 66 -13.52 -11.23 1.89
CA TYR A 66 -13.04 -10.79 0.59
C TYR A 66 -13.62 -9.42 0.19
N ASP A 67 -14.91 -9.21 0.39
CA ASP A 67 -15.55 -7.92 0.08
C ASP A 67 -14.95 -6.78 0.90
N VAL A 68 -14.66 -7.02 2.19
CA VAL A 68 -14.01 -6.05 3.07
C VAL A 68 -12.63 -5.67 2.56
N VAL A 69 -11.83 -6.67 2.16
CA VAL A 69 -10.51 -6.44 1.56
C VAL A 69 -10.64 -5.58 0.30
N LYS A 70 -11.63 -5.84 -0.55
CA LYS A 70 -11.84 -5.10 -1.79
C LYS A 70 -12.33 -3.67 -1.59
N VAL A 71 -13.12 -3.41 -0.55
CA VAL A 71 -13.42 -2.04 -0.12
C VAL A 71 -12.14 -1.31 0.31
N ILE A 72 -11.30 -1.96 1.12
CA ILE A 72 -10.03 -1.37 1.58
C ILE A 72 -9.12 -1.05 0.39
N GLU A 73 -8.89 -2.00 -0.52
CA GLU A 73 -8.07 -1.80 -1.73
C GLU A 73 -8.62 -0.64 -2.60
N THR A 74 -9.94 -0.51 -2.71
CA THR A 74 -10.58 0.60 -3.43
C THR A 74 -10.26 1.94 -2.78
N VAL A 75 -10.43 2.05 -1.46
CA VAL A 75 -10.15 3.28 -0.70
C VAL A 75 -8.66 3.63 -0.74
N VAL A 76 -7.79 2.63 -0.60
CA VAL A 76 -6.34 2.78 -0.73
C VAL A 76 -5.98 3.28 -2.12
N GLY A 77 -6.52 2.66 -3.17
CA GLY A 77 -6.29 3.07 -4.54
C GLY A 77 -6.66 4.54 -4.79
N ILE A 78 -7.83 4.98 -4.30
CA ILE A 78 -8.26 6.38 -4.36
C ILE A 78 -7.27 7.28 -3.62
N CYS A 79 -6.90 6.94 -2.39
CA CYS A 79 -5.96 7.71 -1.58
C CYS A 79 -4.60 7.88 -2.27
N LEU A 80 -4.05 6.80 -2.83
CA LEU A 80 -2.77 6.81 -3.52
C LEU A 80 -2.82 7.65 -4.81
N LEU A 81 -3.86 7.46 -5.64
CA LEU A 81 -4.01 8.21 -6.90
C LEU A 81 -4.26 9.71 -6.69
N THR A 82 -5.05 10.06 -5.66
CA THR A 82 -5.37 11.47 -5.34
C THR A 82 -4.32 12.16 -4.46
N ASN A 83 -3.23 11.48 -4.14
CA ASN A 83 -2.19 11.99 -3.23
C ASN A 83 -2.74 12.38 -1.84
N ARG A 84 -3.74 11.65 -1.34
CA ARG A 84 -4.40 11.95 -0.07
C ARG A 84 -4.20 10.80 0.90
N PHE A 85 -3.75 11.11 2.13
CA PHE A 85 -3.47 10.10 3.17
C PHE A 85 -2.51 8.97 2.74
N VAL A 86 -1.61 9.24 1.77
CA VAL A 86 -0.68 8.25 1.19
C VAL A 86 0.02 7.36 2.22
N PRO A 87 0.72 7.89 3.25
CA PRO A 87 1.37 7.04 4.24
C PRO A 87 0.37 6.15 4.98
N LEU A 88 -0.76 6.70 5.42
CA LEU A 88 -1.80 5.95 6.13
C LEU A 88 -2.40 4.84 5.25
N ALA A 89 -2.70 5.14 3.98
CA ALA A 89 -3.23 4.16 3.04
C ALA A 89 -2.24 3.01 2.81
N ALA A 90 -0.95 3.31 2.63
CA ALA A 90 0.08 2.28 2.49
C ALA A 90 0.20 1.39 3.75
N ALA A 91 0.07 1.99 4.95
CA ALA A 91 0.10 1.24 6.21
C ALA A 91 -1.12 0.33 6.40
N ILE A 92 -2.31 0.78 6.00
CA ILE A 92 -3.54 -0.03 6.02
C ILE A 92 -3.46 -1.21 5.04
N GLU A 93 -2.85 -0.98 3.87
CA GLU A 93 -2.71 -1.98 2.82
C GLU A 93 -1.62 -3.03 3.11
N LEU A 94 -0.65 -2.70 3.97
CA LEU A 94 0.48 -3.58 4.31
C LEU A 94 0.06 -5.02 4.73
N PRO A 95 -0.85 -5.24 5.69
CA PRO A 95 -1.26 -6.60 6.06
C PRO A 95 -1.87 -7.39 4.88
N ILE A 96 -2.62 -6.73 4.00
CA ILE A 96 -3.20 -7.35 2.80
C ILE A 96 -2.06 -7.74 1.84
N SER A 97 -1.13 -6.81 1.59
CA SER A 97 0.06 -7.05 0.75
C SER A 97 0.92 -8.21 1.27
N VAL A 98 1.07 -8.35 2.60
CA VAL A 98 1.81 -9.48 3.22
C VAL A 98 1.12 -10.82 2.95
N VAL A 99 -0.20 -10.89 3.11
CA VAL A 99 -0.96 -12.11 2.82
C VAL A 99 -0.87 -12.46 1.34
N ILE A 100 -1.04 -11.48 0.44
CA ILE A 100 -0.90 -11.68 -1.01
C ILE A 100 0.51 -12.20 -1.34
N ALA A 101 1.56 -11.59 -0.80
CA ALA A 101 2.93 -12.04 -1.02
C ALA A 101 3.16 -13.48 -0.52
N TYR A 102 2.63 -13.84 0.65
CA TYR A 102 2.71 -15.22 1.15
C TYR A 102 2.01 -16.20 0.21
N LEU A 103 0.78 -15.91 -0.21
CA LEU A 103 0.03 -16.77 -1.13
C LEU A 103 0.75 -16.93 -2.46
N CYS A 104 1.25 -15.84 -3.04
CA CYS A 104 1.93 -15.88 -4.33
C CYS A 104 3.30 -16.57 -4.28
N ILE A 105 4.10 -16.32 -3.25
CA ILE A 105 5.49 -16.78 -3.16
C ILE A 105 5.58 -18.19 -2.58
N VAL A 106 4.81 -18.46 -1.52
CA VAL A 106 4.94 -19.69 -0.74
C VAL A 106 3.91 -20.75 -1.15
N VAL A 107 2.67 -20.35 -1.44
CA VAL A 107 1.57 -21.30 -1.71
C VAL A 107 1.52 -21.70 -3.18
N ASP A 108 1.58 -20.74 -4.10
CA ASP A 108 1.51 -21.05 -5.54
C ASP A 108 2.90 -21.30 -6.15
N GLY A 109 3.83 -20.34 -6.00
CA GLY A 109 5.21 -20.50 -6.46
C GLY A 109 5.40 -20.43 -7.99
N SER A 110 4.33 -20.31 -8.80
CA SER A 110 4.45 -20.13 -10.24
C SER A 110 5.12 -18.78 -10.58
N PRO A 111 6.05 -18.72 -11.56
CA PRO A 111 6.84 -17.50 -11.82
C PRO A 111 6.03 -16.21 -12.03
N ASN A 112 4.92 -16.30 -12.76
CA ASN A 112 4.03 -15.16 -13.03
C ASN A 112 3.30 -14.67 -11.77
N ILE A 113 2.96 -15.59 -10.87
CA ILE A 113 2.22 -15.30 -9.64
C ILE A 113 3.18 -14.76 -8.58
N VAL A 114 4.37 -15.36 -8.45
CA VAL A 114 5.47 -14.87 -7.59
C VAL A 114 5.81 -13.42 -7.92
N PHE A 115 5.93 -13.08 -9.21
CA PHE A 115 6.17 -11.70 -9.64
C PHE A 115 5.07 -10.74 -9.16
N SER A 116 3.81 -11.17 -9.21
CA SER A 116 2.68 -10.36 -8.74
C SER A 116 2.76 -10.13 -7.23
N GLY A 117 3.06 -11.16 -6.43
CA GLY A 117 3.23 -11.02 -4.98
C GLY A 117 4.41 -10.13 -4.59
N LEU A 118 5.56 -10.28 -5.26
CA LEU A 118 6.74 -9.44 -5.05
C LEU A 118 6.50 -7.98 -5.43
N ARG A 119 5.78 -7.75 -6.54
CA ARG A 119 5.38 -6.40 -6.96
C ARG A 119 4.49 -5.76 -5.89
N GLU A 120 3.51 -6.50 -5.37
CA GLU A 120 2.54 -6.00 -4.39
C GLU A 120 3.24 -5.51 -3.12
N ILE A 121 3.99 -6.41 -2.46
CA ILE A 121 4.69 -6.07 -1.22
C ILE A 121 5.84 -5.08 -1.48
N GLY A 122 6.51 -5.18 -2.63
CA GLY A 122 7.60 -4.29 -3.01
C GLY A 122 7.15 -2.84 -3.16
N PHE A 123 6.03 -2.62 -3.86
CA PHE A 123 5.47 -1.26 -4.02
C PHE A 123 4.95 -0.71 -2.69
N ASN A 124 4.26 -1.53 -1.90
CA ASN A 124 3.77 -1.11 -0.59
C ASN A 124 4.92 -0.69 0.34
N LEU A 125 5.94 -1.54 0.48
CA LEU A 125 7.11 -1.27 1.31
C LEU A 125 7.93 -0.09 0.79
N PHE A 126 8.05 0.08 -0.53
CA PHE A 126 8.75 1.24 -1.10
C PHE A 126 8.05 2.55 -0.74
N ILE A 127 6.72 2.62 -0.85
CA ILE A 127 5.95 3.80 -0.43
C ILE A 127 6.17 4.03 1.07
N LEU A 128 6.03 3.01 1.92
CA LEU A 128 6.27 3.15 3.35
C LEU A 128 7.70 3.62 3.67
N ALA A 129 8.71 3.13 2.94
CA ALA A 129 10.09 3.55 3.10
C ALA A 129 10.27 5.04 2.76
N CYS A 130 9.64 5.53 1.70
CA CYS A 130 9.65 6.96 1.35
C CYS A 130 8.97 7.84 2.42
N TYR A 131 8.08 7.28 3.25
CA TYR A 131 7.42 7.97 4.36
C TYR A 131 7.85 7.45 5.74
N ALA A 132 9.01 6.79 5.84
CA ALA A 132 9.43 6.09 7.06
C ALA A 132 9.49 7.03 8.28
N ASP A 133 9.91 8.28 8.09
CA ASP A 133 10.01 9.29 9.14
C ASP A 133 8.70 9.50 9.92
N TYR A 134 7.54 9.29 9.28
CA TYR A 134 6.23 9.36 9.95
C TYR A 134 5.95 8.15 10.84
N PHE A 135 6.52 6.98 10.54
CA PHE A 135 6.25 5.71 11.22
C PHE A 135 7.32 5.30 12.22
N LEU A 136 8.57 5.77 12.05
CA LEU A 136 9.68 5.46 12.96
C LEU A 136 9.36 5.72 14.44
N PRO A 137 8.63 6.80 14.83
CA PRO A 137 8.26 7.01 16.22
C PRO A 137 7.29 5.96 16.79
N ILE A 138 6.47 5.34 15.93
CA ILE A 138 5.46 4.34 16.33
C ILE A 138 6.13 3.00 16.67
N VAL A 139 7.20 2.65 15.95
CA VAL A 139 7.96 1.40 16.16
C VAL A 139 9.07 1.54 17.21
N ALA A 140 9.17 2.69 17.89
CA ALA A 140 10.18 2.93 18.90
C ALA A 140 10.00 1.98 20.11
N TRP A 141 11.05 1.23 20.44
CA TRP A 141 11.07 0.27 21.57
C TRP A 141 10.60 0.88 22.91
N LYS A 142 10.94 2.15 23.14
CA LYS A 142 10.41 2.96 24.25
C LYS A 142 9.73 4.20 23.68
N ALA A 143 8.45 4.08 23.37
CA ALA A 143 7.64 5.20 22.91
C ALA A 143 7.62 6.31 23.98
N LYS A 144 7.99 7.53 23.58
CA LYS A 144 7.85 8.71 24.44
C LYS A 144 6.38 9.12 24.46
N VAL A 145 5.76 9.14 25.63
CA VAL A 145 4.39 9.63 25.81
C VAL A 145 4.36 11.11 25.44
N ARG A 146 3.63 11.46 24.39
CA ARG A 146 3.42 12.84 23.92
C ARG A 146 1.93 13.08 23.77
N PRO A 147 1.21 13.39 24.86
CA PRO A 147 -0.23 13.59 24.79
C PRO A 147 -0.52 14.88 24.03
N LEU A 148 -1.52 14.84 23.15
CA LEU A 148 -1.94 15.99 22.35
C LEU A 148 -2.42 17.15 23.24
N TRP A 149 -3.05 16.84 24.37
CA TRP A 149 -3.54 17.83 25.34
C TRP A 149 -2.44 18.48 26.18
N VAL A 150 -1.20 17.98 26.15
CA VAL A 150 -0.05 18.60 26.84
C VAL A 150 0.69 19.57 25.92
N HIS A 151 0.60 19.41 24.59
CA HIS A 151 1.16 20.33 23.61
C HIS A 151 0.14 21.44 23.27
N ALA A 152 -0.18 22.28 24.25
CA ALA A 152 -0.90 23.53 23.97
C ALA A 152 0.00 24.45 23.11
N PRO A 153 -0.55 25.16 22.10
CA PRO A 153 0.22 26.05 21.25
C PRO A 153 0.86 27.17 22.08
N GLY A 154 2.19 27.16 22.22
CA GLY A 154 2.94 28.23 22.89
C GLY A 154 4.23 27.86 23.60
N ILE A 155 4.58 26.57 23.76
CA ILE A 155 5.83 26.17 24.42
C ILE A 155 6.82 25.67 23.36
N PRO A 156 7.99 26.31 23.16
CA PRO A 156 8.99 25.84 22.22
C PRO A 156 9.55 24.49 22.67
N ALA A 157 9.79 23.59 21.71
CA ALA A 157 10.44 22.32 21.96
C ALA A 157 11.87 22.52 22.49
N PRO A 158 12.36 21.64 23.38
CA PRO A 158 13.75 21.66 23.86
C PRO A 158 14.76 21.31 22.77
#